data_AF-A0AA88UWX0-F1
#
_entry.id   AF-A0AA88UWX0-F1
#
_cell.length_a   1.000
_cell.length_b   1.000
_cell.length_c   1.000
_cell.angle_alpha   90.00
_cell.angle_beta   90.00
_cell.angle_gamma   90.00
#
_symmetry.space_group_name_H-M   'P 1'
#
loop_
_entity.id
_entity.type
_entity.pdbx_description
1 polymer ?
#
loop_
_entity_poly.entity_id
_entity_poly.type
_entity_poly.pdbx_seq_one_letter_code
_entity_poly.pdbx_strand_id
1 'polypeptide(L)'
;KSEMVTMQTNRATVVAKNAEIRRMKAWLMDEVPKLQKLAMKKVKGISSEELAVRNDMVLALPERIQAIRDGTTTAANQIGGWAASASHKKMNFDSDGNFGSGCLLSYAQDQGLDIISEGLDTLKDLAHDMNKELDRQVPLVDEIDTKVDGATADLKNTNVRLKETVTK
;
A
#
# COMPACT_ATOMS: atom_id res chain seq x y z
N LYS A 1 13.54 21.99 8.90
CA LYS A 1 12.07 22.16 9.05
C LYS A 1 11.28 21.25 8.10
N SER A 2 11.71 21.06 6.84
CA SER A 2 11.02 20.21 5.84
C SER A 2 10.96 18.72 6.23
N GLU A 3 12.08 18.15 6.69
CA GLU A 3 12.20 16.72 7.05
C GLU A 3 11.34 16.30 8.26
N MET A 4 11.17 17.21 9.23
CA MET A 4 10.31 16.98 10.39
C MET A 4 8.82 16.95 9.99
N VAL A 5 8.44 17.70 8.95
CA VAL A 5 7.07 17.75 8.42
C VAL A 5 6.76 16.51 7.58
N THR A 6 7.72 16.02 6.78
CA THR A 6 7.55 14.79 5.99
C THR A 6 7.43 13.57 6.91
N MET A 7 8.28 13.46 7.93
CA MET A 7 8.20 12.39 8.93
C MET A 7 6.89 12.44 9.73
N GLN A 8 6.41 13.63 10.12
CA GLN A 8 5.09 13.78 10.76
C GLN A 8 3.93 13.41 9.85
N THR A 9 4.00 13.75 8.56
CA THR A 9 2.98 13.37 7.55
C THR A 9 2.94 11.86 7.36
N ASN A 10 4.10 11.20 7.31
CA ASN A 10 4.21 9.75 7.22
C ASN A 10 3.64 9.07 8.48
N ARG A 11 3.96 9.60 9.68
CA ARG A 11 3.41 9.11 10.96
C ARG A 11 1.89 9.28 11.04
N ALA A 12 1.36 10.44 10.62
CA ALA A 12 -0.08 10.68 10.59
C ALA A 12 -0.80 9.72 9.64
N THR A 13 -0.20 9.44 8.48
CA THR A 13 -0.73 8.48 7.51
C THR A 13 -0.77 7.05 8.06
N VAL A 14 0.29 6.62 8.75
CA VAL A 14 0.33 5.30 9.43
C VAL A 14 -0.74 5.21 10.52
N VAL A 15 -0.93 6.26 11.32
CA VAL A 15 -1.97 6.32 12.36
C VAL A 15 -3.37 6.22 11.75
N ALA A 16 -3.62 6.91 10.62
CA ALA A 16 -4.89 6.85 9.92
C ALA A 16 -5.20 5.44 9.40
N LYS A 17 -4.24 4.81 8.71
CA LYS A 17 -4.38 3.42 8.24
C LYS A 17 -4.59 2.43 9.38
N ASN A 18 -3.84 2.57 10.48
CA ASN A 18 -4.02 1.75 11.67
C ASN A 18 -5.41 1.94 12.31
N ALA A 19 -5.98 3.14 12.26
CA ALA A 19 -7.35 3.39 12.70
C ALA A 19 -8.39 2.69 11.82
N GLU A 20 -8.16 2.61 10.52
CA GLU A 20 -9.02 1.86 9.61
C GLU A 20 -8.95 0.34 9.86
N ILE A 21 -7.74 -0.20 10.09
CA ILE A 21 -7.58 -1.61 10.47
C ILE A 21 -8.39 -1.93 11.73
N ARG A 22 -8.38 -1.05 12.74
CA ARG A 22 -9.21 -1.21 13.96
C ARG A 22 -10.70 -1.26 13.65
N ARG A 23 -11.20 -0.35 12.79
CA ARG A 23 -12.63 -0.33 12.40
C ARG A 23 -13.01 -1.62 11.68
N MET A 24 -12.21 -2.07 10.73
CA MET A 24 -12.47 -3.29 9.97
C MET A 24 -12.38 -4.53 10.85
N LYS A 25 -11.42 -4.62 11.77
CA LYS A 25 -11.36 -5.71 12.76
C LYS A 25 -12.63 -5.78 13.60
N ALA A 26 -13.07 -4.66 14.14
CA ALA A 26 -14.29 -4.61 14.95
C ALA A 26 -15.52 -5.06 14.13
N TRP A 27 -15.62 -4.60 12.89
CA TRP A 27 -16.67 -5.03 11.97
C TRP A 27 -16.61 -6.54 11.66
N LEU A 28 -15.42 -7.07 11.37
CA LEU A 28 -15.24 -8.50 11.12
C LEU A 28 -15.62 -9.35 12.34
N MET A 29 -15.23 -8.92 13.55
CA MET A 29 -15.58 -9.62 14.79
C MET A 29 -17.10 -9.66 15.05
N ASP A 30 -17.83 -8.64 14.64
CA ASP A 30 -19.31 -8.63 14.69
C ASP A 30 -19.96 -9.58 13.66
N GLU A 31 -19.27 -9.84 12.55
CA GLU A 31 -19.77 -10.70 11.48
C GLU A 31 -19.46 -12.21 11.71
N VAL A 32 -18.40 -12.54 12.45
CA VAL A 32 -18.02 -13.94 12.74
C VAL A 32 -19.17 -14.78 13.32
N PRO A 33 -19.99 -14.30 14.28
CA PRO A 33 -21.13 -15.08 14.80
C PRO A 33 -22.15 -15.46 13.73
N LYS A 34 -22.33 -14.64 12.69
CA LYS A 34 -23.23 -14.96 11.57
C LYS A 34 -22.60 -16.04 10.67
N LEU A 35 -21.29 -15.94 10.42
CA LEU A 35 -20.52 -16.98 9.71
C LEU A 35 -20.54 -18.32 10.44
N GLN A 36 -20.45 -18.33 11.78
CA GLN A 36 -20.56 -19.56 12.58
C GLN A 36 -21.90 -20.27 12.35
N LYS A 37 -23.01 -19.51 12.37
CA LYS A 37 -24.35 -20.07 12.10
C LYS A 37 -24.47 -20.66 10.69
N LEU A 38 -23.84 -20.02 9.71
CA LEU A 38 -23.82 -20.51 8.33
C LEU A 38 -22.92 -21.74 8.16
N ALA A 39 -21.78 -21.79 8.86
CA ALA A 39 -20.85 -22.91 8.82
C ALA A 39 -21.44 -24.21 9.37
N MET A 40 -22.32 -24.12 10.37
CA MET A 40 -23.02 -25.27 10.95
C MET A 40 -24.17 -25.79 10.06
N LYS A 41 -24.57 -25.04 9.03
CA LYS A 41 -25.69 -25.40 8.15
C LYS A 41 -25.26 -26.51 7.19
N LYS A 42 -25.91 -27.66 7.28
CA LYS A 42 -25.74 -28.77 6.32
C LYS A 42 -26.35 -28.39 4.98
N VAL A 43 -25.55 -28.50 3.92
CA VAL A 43 -25.97 -28.27 2.53
C VAL A 43 -25.82 -29.58 1.77
N LYS A 44 -26.68 -29.82 0.77
CA LYS A 44 -26.62 -31.04 -0.05
C LYS A 44 -25.27 -31.10 -0.79
N GLY A 45 -24.59 -32.24 -0.70
CA GLY A 45 -23.30 -32.46 -1.37
C GLY A 45 -22.06 -32.19 -0.52
N ILE A 46 -22.21 -31.77 0.75
CA ILE A 46 -21.07 -31.62 1.67
C ILE A 46 -20.89 -32.88 2.53
N SER A 47 -19.66 -33.36 2.68
CA SER A 47 -19.36 -34.47 3.58
C SER A 47 -19.37 -34.00 5.05
N SER A 48 -19.53 -34.94 5.99
CA SER A 48 -19.47 -34.60 7.42
C SER A 48 -18.08 -34.11 7.85
N GLU A 49 -17.04 -34.61 7.20
CA GLU A 49 -15.65 -34.20 7.42
C GLU A 49 -15.42 -32.77 6.91
N GLU A 50 -15.88 -32.45 5.71
CA GLU A 50 -15.77 -31.11 5.14
C GLU A 50 -16.58 -30.07 5.95
N LEU A 51 -17.73 -30.49 6.51
CA LEU A 51 -18.49 -29.66 7.44
C LEU A 51 -17.71 -29.38 8.74
N ALA A 52 -17.00 -30.37 9.29
CA ALA A 52 -16.19 -30.20 10.49
C ALA A 52 -15.04 -29.22 10.22
N VAL A 53 -14.30 -29.42 9.11
CA VAL A 53 -13.22 -28.52 8.68
C VAL A 53 -13.72 -27.09 8.50
N ARG A 54 -14.89 -26.89 7.89
CA ARG A 54 -15.51 -25.56 7.74
C ARG A 54 -15.78 -24.90 9.08
N ASN A 55 -16.28 -25.65 10.06
CA ASN A 55 -16.55 -25.12 11.40
C ASN A 55 -15.24 -24.75 12.11
N ASP A 56 -14.23 -25.61 12.05
CA ASP A 56 -12.92 -25.35 12.66
C ASP A 56 -12.25 -24.11 12.06
N MET A 57 -12.35 -23.92 10.74
CA MET A 57 -11.86 -22.72 10.07
C MET A 57 -12.53 -21.44 10.59
N VAL A 58 -13.84 -21.47 10.83
CA VAL A 58 -14.59 -20.31 11.36
C VAL A 58 -14.29 -20.09 12.85
N LEU A 59 -14.07 -21.16 13.63
CA LEU A 59 -13.66 -21.06 15.03
C LEU A 59 -12.28 -20.42 15.20
N ALA A 60 -11.37 -20.58 14.22
CA ALA A 60 -10.06 -19.94 14.23
C ALA A 60 -10.07 -18.45 13.77
N LEU A 61 -11.17 -17.95 13.18
CA LEU A 61 -11.22 -16.58 12.67
C LEU A 61 -11.05 -15.49 13.74
N PRO A 62 -11.67 -15.56 14.94
CA PRO A 62 -11.51 -14.54 15.97
C PRO A 62 -10.05 -14.32 16.37
N GLU A 63 -9.31 -15.41 16.61
CA GLU A 63 -7.89 -15.36 16.99
C GLU A 63 -7.05 -14.78 15.85
N ARG A 64 -7.31 -15.19 14.61
CA ARG A 64 -6.63 -14.67 13.41
C ARG A 64 -6.90 -13.19 13.19
N ILE A 65 -8.14 -12.73 13.39
CA ILE A 65 -8.50 -11.30 13.27
C ILE A 65 -7.81 -10.48 14.36
N GLN A 66 -7.76 -10.98 15.59
CA GLN A 66 -7.08 -10.30 16.69
C GLN A 66 -5.56 -10.23 16.49
N ALA A 67 -4.94 -11.27 15.92
CA ALA A 67 -3.50 -11.35 15.66
C ALA A 67 -2.98 -10.34 14.62
N ILE A 68 -3.85 -9.77 13.78
CA ILE A 68 -3.46 -8.71 12.82
C ILE A 68 -2.90 -7.51 13.60
N ARG A 69 -1.76 -6.93 13.21
CA ARG A 69 -1.24 -5.73 13.88
C ARG A 69 -2.06 -4.50 13.45
N ASP A 70 -2.62 -3.76 14.41
CA ASP A 70 -3.49 -2.59 14.16
C ASP A 70 -2.97 -1.30 14.82
N GLY A 71 -1.70 -1.31 15.23
CA GLY A 71 -1.03 -0.20 15.90
C GLY A 71 -1.48 0.05 17.34
N THR A 72 -2.44 -0.71 17.88
CA THR A 72 -2.70 -0.67 19.32
C THR A 72 -1.81 -1.67 20.04
N THR A 73 -0.98 -1.20 20.95
CA THR A 73 -0.38 -2.05 21.98
C THR A 73 -1.48 -2.38 23.00
N THR A 74 -2.47 -3.18 22.59
CA THR A 74 -3.40 -3.78 23.53
C THR A 74 -2.62 -4.86 24.28
N ALA A 75 -2.07 -4.46 25.43
CA ALA A 75 -1.79 -5.36 26.53
C ALA A 75 -3.12 -6.03 26.95
N ALA A 76 -3.51 -7.07 26.23
CA ALA A 76 -4.67 -7.88 26.54
C ALA A 76 -4.20 -9.32 26.72
N ASN A 77 -3.38 -9.52 27.76
CA ASN A 77 -3.20 -10.82 28.38
C ASN A 77 -2.66 -10.69 29.82
N GLN A 78 -3.25 -9.82 30.65
CA GLN A 78 -3.26 -9.97 32.11
C GLN A 78 -4.56 -9.39 32.69
N ILE A 79 -5.53 -10.27 32.94
CA ILE A 79 -6.37 -10.38 34.15
C ILE A 79 -6.63 -9.08 34.93
N GLY A 80 -7.90 -8.70 35.04
CA GLY A 80 -8.38 -7.97 36.24
C GLY A 80 -9.38 -6.84 36.00
N GLY A 81 -10.66 -7.20 35.90
CA GLY A 81 -11.84 -6.43 36.34
C GLY A 81 -11.81 -4.91 36.32
N TRP A 82 -12.36 -4.31 35.26
CA TRP A 82 -12.85 -2.93 35.31
C TRP A 82 -14.30 -2.91 35.82
N ALA A 83 -14.46 -3.06 37.14
CA ALA A 83 -15.71 -2.73 37.81
C ALA A 83 -15.77 -1.22 38.05
N ALA A 84 -16.88 -0.60 37.66
CA ALA A 84 -17.12 0.83 37.78
C ALA A 84 -17.03 1.30 39.24
N SER A 85 -16.35 2.43 39.49
CA SER A 85 -16.74 3.30 40.59
C SER A 85 -16.23 4.72 40.44
N ALA A 86 -17.15 5.62 40.74
CA ALA A 86 -17.01 7.06 40.70
C ALA A 86 -16.14 7.60 41.84
N SER A 87 -15.64 8.81 41.61
CA SER A 87 -15.28 9.84 42.58
C SER A 87 -13.94 9.73 43.32
N HIS A 88 -13.07 10.68 42.94
CA HIS A 88 -12.11 11.46 43.75
C HIS A 88 -11.24 10.75 44.80
N LYS A 89 -9.92 10.70 44.56
CA LYS A 89 -8.94 11.65 45.17
C LYS A 89 -7.51 11.38 44.66
N LYS A 90 -6.84 12.47 44.26
CA LYS A 90 -5.41 12.77 44.43
C LYS A 90 -4.45 11.55 44.45
N MET A 91 -3.86 11.21 43.29
CA MET A 91 -2.71 10.30 43.21
C MET A 91 -1.44 11.08 42.86
N ASN A 92 -0.45 10.95 43.73
CA ASN A 92 0.91 11.46 43.54
C ASN A 92 1.61 10.65 42.44
N PHE A 93 2.46 11.33 41.67
CA PHE A 93 3.13 10.79 40.49
C PHE A 93 4.60 10.54 40.84
N ASP A 94 4.92 9.37 41.37
CA ASP A 94 6.29 8.87 41.40
C ASP A 94 6.47 8.01 40.16
N SER A 95 7.16 8.60 39.18
CA SER A 95 7.32 8.07 37.83
C SER A 95 8.79 7.76 37.61
N ASP A 96 9.21 6.58 38.07
CA ASP A 96 10.51 6.02 37.74
C ASP A 96 10.36 5.04 36.57
N GLY A 97 11.12 5.34 35.53
CA GLY A 97 10.84 4.94 34.17
C GLY A 97 11.13 3.48 33.86
N ASN A 98 10.36 2.98 32.91
CA ASN A 98 10.82 1.95 31.98
C ASN A 98 10.20 2.19 30.60
N PHE A 99 10.62 3.29 29.95
CA PHE A 99 10.41 3.52 28.52
C PHE A 99 11.39 2.63 27.73
N GLY A 100 11.09 1.33 27.66
CA GLY A 100 12.04 0.36 27.14
C GLY A 100 11.41 -0.73 26.26
N SER A 101 10.31 -0.46 25.56
CA SER A 101 9.79 -1.45 24.60
C SER A 101 8.91 -0.90 23.47
N GLY A 102 9.03 0.40 23.17
CA GLY A 102 8.39 1.01 21.99
C GLY A 102 9.33 1.19 20.79
N CYS A 103 10.66 1.15 21.02
CA CYS A 103 11.66 1.55 20.04
C CYS A 103 11.98 0.44 19.03
N LEU A 104 12.16 -0.80 19.48
CA LEU A 104 12.66 -1.89 18.63
C LEU A 104 11.70 -2.31 17.49
N LEU A 105 10.39 -2.24 17.73
CA LEU A 105 9.39 -2.48 16.68
C LEU A 105 9.22 -1.28 15.74
N SER A 106 9.49 -0.06 16.22
CA SER A 106 9.54 1.16 15.40
C SER A 106 10.69 1.06 14.40
N TYR A 107 11.91 0.76 14.87
CA TYR A 107 13.10 0.71 14.01
C TYR A 107 12.97 -0.29 12.86
N ALA A 108 12.36 -1.45 13.09
CA ALA A 108 12.18 -2.46 12.03
C ALA A 108 11.15 -2.04 10.96
N GLN A 109 10.13 -1.27 11.32
CA GLN A 109 9.19 -0.69 10.37
C GLN A 109 9.77 0.55 9.68
N ASP A 110 10.50 1.39 10.41
CA ASP A 110 11.16 2.58 9.89
C ASP A 110 12.18 2.18 8.80
N GLN A 111 12.97 1.12 9.01
CA GLN A 111 13.87 0.57 7.98
C GLN A 111 13.13 0.11 6.71
N GLY A 112 11.95 -0.50 6.85
CA GLY A 112 11.13 -0.89 5.70
C GLY A 112 10.59 0.32 4.95
N LEU A 113 10.25 1.40 5.66
CA LEU A 113 9.80 2.65 5.06
C LEU A 113 10.93 3.44 4.40
N ASP A 114 12.15 3.38 4.94
CA ASP A 114 13.34 3.98 4.34
C ASP A 114 13.62 3.36 2.97
N ILE A 115 13.62 2.02 2.88
CA ILE A 115 13.79 1.29 1.61
C ILE A 115 12.70 1.64 0.59
N ILE A 116 11.45 1.76 1.04
CA ILE A 116 10.33 2.16 0.18
C ILE A 116 10.49 3.62 -0.27
N SER A 117 10.98 4.51 0.59
CA SER A 117 11.21 5.92 0.25
C SER A 117 12.31 6.08 -0.79
N GLU A 118 13.41 5.34 -0.66
CA GLU A 118 14.50 5.29 -1.64
C GLU A 118 14.02 4.71 -2.97
N GLY A 119 13.24 3.61 -2.92
CA GLY A 119 12.60 3.04 -4.11
C GLY A 119 11.63 4.02 -4.80
N LEU A 120 10.99 4.91 -4.05
CA LEU A 120 10.09 5.92 -4.60
C LEU A 120 10.84 7.11 -5.22
N ASP A 121 11.93 7.56 -4.58
CA ASP A 121 12.78 8.63 -5.12
C ASP A 121 13.47 8.19 -6.42
N THR A 122 13.99 6.96 -6.47
CA THR A 122 14.54 6.40 -7.72
C THR A 122 13.50 6.33 -8.84
N LEU A 123 12.26 5.92 -8.53
CA LEU A 123 11.18 5.88 -9.53
C LEU A 123 10.74 7.29 -9.98
N LYS A 124 10.76 8.27 -9.08
CA LYS A 124 10.49 9.68 -9.37
C LYS A 124 11.54 10.27 -10.30
N ASP A 125 12.81 9.99 -10.05
CA ASP A 125 13.91 10.45 -10.90
C ASP A 125 13.82 9.82 -12.30
N LEU A 126 13.53 8.52 -12.38
CA LEU A 126 13.31 7.84 -13.66
C LEU A 126 12.11 8.43 -14.43
N ALA A 127 10.99 8.67 -13.75
CA ALA A 127 9.81 9.27 -14.38
C ALA A 127 10.12 10.69 -14.89
N HIS A 128 10.93 11.46 -14.14
CA HIS A 128 11.35 12.79 -14.55
C HIS A 128 12.28 12.76 -15.77
N ASP A 129 13.21 11.81 -15.82
CA ASP A 129 14.11 11.64 -16.95
C ASP A 129 13.39 11.13 -18.19
N MET A 130 12.42 10.21 -18.04
CA MET A 130 11.55 9.79 -19.15
C MET A 130 10.72 10.96 -19.71
N ASN A 131 10.24 11.87 -18.85
CA ASN A 131 9.53 13.06 -19.31
C ASN A 131 10.45 13.98 -20.12
N LYS A 132 11.68 14.20 -19.66
CA LYS A 132 12.67 15.00 -20.40
C LYS A 132 13.02 14.37 -21.74
N GLU A 133 13.16 13.05 -21.78
CA GLU A 133 13.47 12.32 -23.01
C GLU A 133 12.29 12.37 -24.00
N LEU A 134 11.05 12.27 -23.53
CA LEU A 134 9.86 12.51 -24.35
C LEU A 134 9.84 13.94 -24.93
N ASP A 135 10.06 14.96 -24.09
CA ASP A 135 10.12 16.36 -24.51
C ASP A 135 11.24 16.60 -25.55
N ARG A 136 12.33 15.83 -25.48
CA ARG A 136 13.45 15.90 -26.41
C ARG A 136 13.20 15.16 -27.72
N GLN A 137 12.43 14.07 -27.70
CA GLN A 137 12.13 13.27 -28.90
C GLN A 137 11.05 13.90 -29.78
N VAL A 138 10.12 14.70 -29.22
CA VAL A 138 9.09 15.39 -30.01
C VAL A 138 9.65 16.22 -31.19
N PRO A 139 10.65 17.10 -31.01
CA PRO A 139 11.22 17.86 -32.12
C PRO A 139 12.05 17.03 -33.13
N LEU A 140 12.53 15.84 -32.76
CA LEU A 140 13.29 14.98 -33.68
C LEU A 140 12.38 14.25 -34.69
N VAL A 141 11.14 13.95 -34.30
CA VAL A 141 10.16 13.34 -35.20
C VAL A 141 9.79 14.31 -36.33
N ASP A 142 9.57 15.60 -36.00
CA ASP A 142 9.27 16.63 -36.99
C ASP A 142 10.44 16.88 -37.97
N GLU A 143 11.68 16.79 -37.48
CA GLU A 143 12.88 16.90 -38.32
C GLU A 143 13.06 15.68 -39.24
N ILE A 144 12.67 14.48 -38.77
CA ILE A 144 12.68 13.26 -39.59
C ILE A 144 11.63 13.36 -40.69
N ASP A 145 10.40 13.76 -40.39
CA ASP A 145 9.32 13.90 -41.37
C ASP A 145 9.70 14.90 -42.47
N THR A 146 10.24 16.06 -42.09
CA THR A 146 10.71 17.06 -43.06
C THR A 146 11.86 16.55 -43.93
N LYS A 147 12.81 15.80 -43.37
CA LYS A 147 13.90 15.18 -44.16
C LYS A 147 13.40 14.10 -45.11
N VAL A 148 12.42 13.29 -44.68
CA VAL A 148 11.80 12.23 -45.51
C VAL A 148 11.05 12.84 -46.68
N ASP A 149 10.28 13.90 -46.45
CA ASP A 149 9.55 14.60 -47.50
C ASP A 149 10.50 15.22 -48.53
N GLY A 150 11.58 15.86 -48.06
CA GLY A 150 12.62 16.42 -48.92
C GLY A 150 13.29 15.36 -49.80
N ALA A 151 13.75 14.26 -49.20
CA ALA A 151 14.38 13.15 -49.93
C ALA A 151 13.42 12.52 -50.95
N THR A 152 12.14 12.41 -50.61
CA THR A 152 11.11 11.89 -51.52
C THR A 152 10.89 12.81 -52.71
N ALA A 153 10.86 14.13 -52.49
CA ALA A 153 10.74 15.12 -53.56
C ALA A 153 11.95 15.08 -54.50
N ASP A 154 13.16 15.00 -53.96
CA ASP A 154 14.41 14.93 -54.73
C ASP A 154 14.47 13.65 -55.58
N LEU A 155 14.09 12.49 -55.01
CA LEU A 155 13.98 11.22 -55.75
C LEU A 155 12.95 11.28 -56.88
N LYS A 156 11.83 11.95 -56.65
CA LYS A 156 10.78 12.10 -57.66
C LYS A 156 11.26 12.99 -58.81
N ASN A 157 11.94 14.09 -58.50
CA ASN A 157 12.45 15.05 -59.49
C ASN A 157 13.59 14.44 -60.33
N THR A 158 14.52 13.73 -59.68
CA THR A 158 15.57 12.97 -60.38
C THR A 158 15.01 11.88 -61.28
N ASN A 159 13.99 11.14 -60.84
CA ASN A 159 13.29 10.17 -61.69
C ASN A 159 12.62 10.83 -62.91
N VAL A 160 12.00 12.00 -62.75
CA VAL A 160 11.41 12.74 -63.89
C VAL A 160 12.50 13.12 -64.90
N ARG A 161 13.61 13.71 -64.45
CA ARG A 161 14.75 14.07 -65.31
C ARG A 161 15.39 12.88 -66.00
N LEU A 162 15.58 11.77 -65.29
CA LEU A 162 16.09 10.53 -65.86
C LEU A 162 15.13 9.99 -66.92
N LYS A 163 13.83 9.98 -66.63
CA LYS A 163 12.81 9.55 -67.57
C LYS A 163 12.81 10.41 -68.83
N GLU A 164 12.84 11.73 -68.71
CA GLU A 164 12.97 12.67 -69.84
C GLU A 164 14.22 12.42 -70.68
N THR A 165 15.33 12.06 -70.04
CA THR A 165 16.60 11.75 -70.72
C THR A 165 16.53 10.41 -71.46
N VAL A 166 15.83 9.42 -70.90
CA VAL A 166 15.66 8.09 -71.50
C VAL A 166 14.60 8.08 -72.61
N THR A 167 13.58 8.95 -72.54
CA THR A 167 12.52 9.04 -73.56
C THR A 167 12.81 10.03 -74.69
N LYS A 168 13.95 10.73 -74.64
CA LYS A 168 14.48 11.50 -75.77
C LYS A 168 15.30 10.62 -76.69
#